data_AF-A0A644XLK3-F1
#
_entry.id   AF-A0A644XLK3-F1
#
_cell.length_a   1.000
_cell.length_b   1.000
_cell.length_c   1.000
_cell.angle_alpha   90.00
_cell.angle_beta   90.00
_cell.angle_gamma   90.00
#
_symmetry.space_group_name_H-M   'P 1'
#
loop_
_entity.id
_entity.type
_entity.pdbx_description
1 polymer ?
#
loop_
_entity_poly.entity_id
_entity_poly.type
_entity_poly.pdbx_seq_one_letter_code
_entity_poly.pdbx_strand_id
1 'polypeptide(L)'
;MKKWLRTAAMSTAVLMIVFTAAYAVNSGYGSSAVEENKTYNLDQMLPYAIEDEYLARARYSSDIEKFGAQRPFTNILEAENMHIMLLKPLFEKYNVAVPEDIAMQYITVPDSLLGAMKAGIEGESNNMHMYDIFLKQTLPDDVRSVFTVLRNAAEHHLHAFQRNAGRLEGSFSGRNRQ
;
A
#
# COMPACT_ATOMS: atom_id res chain seq x y z
N MET A 1 -28.93 55.57 39.69
CA MET A 1 -30.26 55.06 39.22
C MET A 1 -30.16 55.02 37.70
N LYS A 2 -30.22 53.94 36.92
CA LYS A 2 -30.80 52.59 37.02
C LYS A 2 -29.78 51.55 36.51
N LYS A 3 -29.90 50.30 36.95
CA LYS A 3 -29.15 49.12 36.46
C LYS A 3 -30.04 48.29 35.49
N TRP A 4 -29.41 47.34 34.77
CA TRP A 4 -29.93 46.17 33.99
C TRP A 4 -30.15 46.41 32.47
N LEU A 5 -29.81 45.51 31.52
CA LEU A 5 -29.75 44.03 31.48
C LEU A 5 -28.55 43.47 30.65
N ARG A 6 -28.30 42.15 30.79
CA ARG A 6 -27.23 41.31 30.20
C ARG A 6 -27.74 40.51 28.97
N THR A 7 -26.87 40.27 27.97
CA THR A 7 -26.82 39.11 27.02
C THR A 7 -25.38 39.05 26.47
N ALA A 8 -24.50 38.06 26.72
CA ALA A 8 -24.35 36.72 26.10
C ALA A 8 -24.42 36.76 24.55
N ALA A 9 -23.58 36.13 23.71
CA ALA A 9 -22.39 35.26 23.84
C ALA A 9 -21.79 35.03 22.41
N MET A 10 -20.63 34.35 22.34
CA MET A 10 -20.12 33.48 21.24
C MET A 10 -19.74 34.12 19.88
N SER A 11 -18.46 34.13 19.51
CA SER A 11 -17.67 33.03 18.90
C SER A 11 -17.67 33.08 17.37
N THR A 12 -16.51 33.34 16.78
CA THR A 12 -16.13 32.76 15.49
C THR A 12 -14.74 32.17 15.62
N ALA A 13 -14.69 30.94 16.12
CA ALA A 13 -13.55 30.07 15.86
C ALA A 13 -13.56 29.77 14.35
N VAL A 14 -12.49 30.15 13.65
CA VAL A 14 -12.25 29.73 12.27
C VAL A 14 -11.96 28.24 12.33
N LEU A 15 -12.94 27.46 11.88
CA LEU A 15 -12.85 26.00 11.76
C LEU A 15 -11.88 25.69 10.60
N MET A 16 -10.61 25.46 10.91
CA MET A 16 -9.71 24.77 9.97
C MET A 16 -10.21 23.34 9.84
N ILE A 17 -10.99 23.06 8.81
CA ILE A 17 -11.30 21.69 8.41
C ILE A 17 -10.03 21.13 7.78
N VAL A 18 -9.18 20.56 8.62
CA VAL A 18 -8.13 19.66 8.16
C VAL A 18 -8.81 18.32 7.92
N PHE A 19 -9.13 18.01 6.65
CA PHE A 19 -9.46 16.65 6.24
C PHE A 19 -8.17 15.82 6.24
N THR A 20 -7.71 15.37 7.42
CA THR A 20 -6.83 14.21 7.48
C THR A 20 -7.72 12.98 7.47
N ALA A 21 -7.91 12.39 6.30
CA ALA A 21 -8.18 10.96 6.24
C ALA A 21 -6.95 10.28 6.82
N ALA A 22 -6.98 9.97 8.12
CA ALA A 22 -5.98 9.14 8.74
C ALA A 22 -6.10 7.77 8.09
N TYR A 23 -5.24 7.48 7.11
CA TYR A 23 -4.96 6.12 6.73
C TYR A 23 -4.52 5.41 8.02
N ALA A 24 -5.28 4.42 8.46
CA ALA A 24 -4.89 3.62 9.60
C ALA A 24 -3.54 2.98 9.25
N VAL A 25 -2.45 3.52 9.78
CA VAL A 25 -1.14 2.85 9.76
C VAL A 25 -1.30 1.68 10.71
N ASN A 26 -1.74 0.55 10.19
CA ASN A 26 -1.81 -0.66 10.98
C ASN A 26 -0.41 -1.24 11.06
N SER A 27 0.36 -0.80 12.05
CA SER A 27 1.70 -1.32 12.31
C SER A 27 1.65 -2.83 12.51
N GLY A 28 2.37 -3.59 11.68
CA GLY A 28 2.56 -5.03 11.89
C GLY A 28 1.94 -5.96 10.86
N TYR A 29 1.62 -5.50 9.65
CA TYR A 29 1.16 -6.37 8.55
C TYR A 29 1.89 -6.03 7.24
N GLY A 30 2.48 -7.02 6.60
CA GLY A 30 3.25 -6.81 5.38
C GLY A 30 4.44 -5.87 5.56
N SER A 31 4.70 -5.02 4.57
CA SER A 31 5.78 -4.02 4.57
C SER A 31 5.69 -3.02 5.74
N SER A 32 4.51 -2.78 6.30
CA SER A 32 4.33 -1.88 7.45
C SER A 32 4.95 -2.39 8.76
N ALA A 33 5.26 -3.70 8.84
CA ALA A 33 5.92 -4.31 9.98
C ALA A 33 7.45 -4.13 9.95
N VAL A 34 7.99 -3.60 8.85
CA VAL A 34 9.41 -3.57 8.56
C VAL A 34 9.99 -2.18 8.83
N GLU A 35 10.83 -2.13 9.86
CA GLU A 35 11.64 -1.00 10.27
C GLU A 35 13.05 -1.06 9.68
N GLU A 36 13.60 0.11 9.35
CA GLU A 36 15.00 0.27 8.92
C GLU A 36 16.01 -0.12 10.00
N ASN A 37 17.19 -0.57 9.58
CA ASN A 37 18.31 -1.00 10.45
C ASN A 37 17.98 -2.15 11.43
N LYS A 38 16.86 -2.85 11.24
CA LYS A 38 16.49 -4.04 12.01
C LYS A 38 16.82 -5.31 11.23
N THR A 39 17.23 -6.35 11.96
CA THR A 39 17.47 -7.67 11.39
C THR A 39 16.24 -8.55 11.59
N TYR A 40 15.83 -9.24 10.54
CA TYR A 40 14.70 -10.18 10.55
C TYR A 40 15.17 -11.61 10.32
N ASN A 41 14.49 -12.58 10.91
CA ASN A 41 14.66 -13.99 10.57
C ASN A 41 13.62 -14.44 9.54
N LEU A 42 13.70 -15.69 9.05
CA LEU A 42 12.76 -16.19 8.05
C LEU A 42 11.32 -16.32 8.59
N ASP A 43 11.15 -16.58 9.89
CA ASP A 43 9.85 -16.62 10.56
C ASP A 43 9.15 -15.25 10.57
N GLN A 44 9.89 -14.16 10.29
CA GLN A 44 9.35 -12.81 10.15
C GLN A 44 9.28 -12.40 8.68
N MET A 45 10.35 -12.62 7.92
CA MET A 45 10.45 -12.19 6.53
C MET A 45 9.40 -12.84 5.63
N LEU A 46 9.17 -14.16 5.79
CA LEU A 46 8.22 -14.86 4.93
C LEU A 46 6.78 -14.41 5.19
N PRO A 47 6.27 -14.34 6.45
CA PRO A 47 4.95 -13.77 6.72
C PRO A 47 4.81 -12.34 6.20
N TYR A 48 5.75 -11.44 6.49
CA TYR A 48 5.66 -10.06 6.01
C TYR A 48 5.69 -9.98 4.47
N ALA A 49 6.47 -10.81 3.79
CA ALA A 49 6.45 -10.87 2.33
C ALA A 49 5.06 -11.24 1.81
N ILE A 50 4.48 -12.37 2.26
CA ILE A 50 3.21 -12.85 1.70
C ILE A 50 2.01 -11.98 2.11
N GLU A 51 2.03 -11.40 3.31
CA GLU A 51 1.02 -10.45 3.77
C GLU A 51 0.97 -9.20 2.90
N ASP A 52 2.13 -8.72 2.44
CA ASP A 52 2.20 -7.56 1.55
C ASP A 52 1.65 -7.89 0.15
N GLU A 53 1.92 -9.09 -0.37
CA GLU A 53 1.31 -9.56 -1.62
C GLU A 53 -0.23 -9.74 -1.48
N TYR A 54 -0.71 -10.19 -0.32
CA TYR A 54 -2.14 -10.23 -0.01
C TYR A 54 -2.75 -8.82 0.02
N LEU A 55 -2.05 -7.86 0.63
CA LEU A 55 -2.46 -6.45 0.69
C LEU A 55 -2.59 -5.85 -0.71
N ALA A 56 -1.59 -6.04 -1.56
CA ALA A 56 -1.58 -5.59 -2.95
C ALA A 56 -2.73 -6.22 -3.74
N ARG A 57 -2.89 -7.55 -3.67
CA ARG A 57 -3.98 -8.28 -4.32
C ARG A 57 -5.36 -7.77 -3.90
N ALA A 58 -5.60 -7.64 -2.60
CA ALA A 58 -6.87 -7.16 -2.05
C ALA A 58 -7.18 -5.73 -2.51
N ARG A 59 -6.18 -4.85 -2.49
CA ARG A 59 -6.29 -3.47 -2.97
C ARG A 59 -6.66 -3.42 -4.44
N TYR A 60 -5.91 -4.08 -5.31
CA TYR A 60 -6.14 -3.99 -6.75
C TYR A 60 -7.43 -4.67 -7.19
N SER A 61 -7.83 -5.75 -6.52
CA SER A 61 -9.17 -6.32 -6.70
C SER A 61 -10.27 -5.30 -6.37
N SER A 62 -10.13 -4.60 -5.25
CA SER A 62 -11.12 -3.59 -4.80
C SER A 62 -11.15 -2.35 -5.70
N ASP A 63 -9.98 -1.92 -6.18
CA ASP A 63 -9.87 -0.80 -7.13
C ASP A 63 -10.48 -1.15 -8.49
N ILE A 64 -10.34 -2.41 -8.96
CA ILE A 64 -11.03 -2.89 -10.17
C ILE A 64 -12.55 -2.88 -9.97
N GLU A 65 -13.04 -3.29 -8.80
CA GLU A 65 -14.48 -3.25 -8.51
C GLU A 65 -15.03 -1.81 -8.55
N LYS A 66 -14.31 -0.84 -7.97
CA LYS A 66 -14.75 0.57 -7.90
C LYS A 66 -14.57 1.34 -9.21
N PHE A 67 -13.45 1.14 -9.91
CA PHE A 67 -13.04 1.98 -11.05
C PHE A 67 -13.04 1.25 -12.40
N GLY A 68 -13.42 -0.04 -12.40
CA GLY A 68 -13.39 -0.91 -13.57
C GLY A 68 -11.99 -1.41 -13.92
N ALA A 69 -11.91 -2.18 -15.01
CA ALA A 69 -10.70 -2.84 -15.50
C ALA A 69 -9.68 -1.87 -16.09
N GLN A 70 -9.05 -1.05 -15.23
CA GLN A 70 -7.91 -0.23 -15.61
C GLN A 70 -6.68 -1.12 -15.77
N ARG A 71 -5.98 -1.00 -16.91
CA ARG A 71 -4.83 -1.86 -17.27
C ARG A 71 -3.78 -2.06 -16.16
N PRO A 72 -3.33 -1.04 -15.39
CA PRO A 72 -2.37 -1.31 -14.32
C PRO A 72 -2.94 -2.27 -13.27
N PHE A 73 -4.18 -2.07 -12.80
CA PHE A 73 -4.75 -2.93 -11.76
C PHE A 73 -4.92 -4.37 -12.21
N THR A 74 -5.45 -4.61 -13.42
CA THR A 74 -5.69 -5.98 -13.90
C THR A 74 -4.41 -6.78 -14.10
N ASN A 75 -3.39 -6.15 -14.69
CA ASN A 75 -2.11 -6.81 -14.95
C ASN A 75 -1.36 -7.10 -13.66
N ILE A 76 -1.38 -6.14 -12.74
CA ILE A 76 -0.66 -6.25 -11.46
C ILE A 76 -1.38 -7.26 -10.56
N LEU A 77 -2.72 -7.31 -10.55
CA LEU A 77 -3.47 -8.35 -9.81
C LEU A 77 -3.05 -9.78 -10.21
N GLU A 78 -2.81 -10.02 -11.50
CA GLU A 78 -2.31 -11.32 -11.96
C GLU A 78 -0.89 -11.59 -11.45
N ALA A 79 -0.01 -10.57 -11.49
CA ALA A 79 1.34 -10.66 -10.96
C ALA A 79 1.35 -10.96 -9.45
N GLU A 80 0.52 -10.31 -8.64
CA GLU A 80 0.48 -10.57 -7.19
C GLU A 80 0.05 -12.00 -6.86
N ASN A 81 -0.85 -12.59 -7.64
CA ASN A 81 -1.19 -14.00 -7.49
C ASN A 81 0.01 -14.91 -7.79
N MET A 82 0.84 -14.55 -8.78
CA MET A 82 2.08 -15.27 -9.08
C MET A 82 3.11 -15.10 -7.95
N HIS A 83 3.24 -13.90 -7.36
CA HIS A 83 4.14 -13.65 -6.24
C HIS A 83 3.79 -14.50 -5.02
N ILE A 84 2.50 -14.56 -4.65
CA ILE A 84 1.99 -15.45 -3.59
C ILE A 84 2.37 -16.90 -3.87
N MET A 85 2.25 -17.37 -5.12
CA MET A 85 2.63 -18.73 -5.49
C MET A 85 4.14 -18.97 -5.43
N LEU A 86 4.97 -17.96 -5.73
CA LEU A 86 6.43 -18.06 -5.62
C LEU A 86 6.90 -18.12 -4.17
N LEU A 87 6.20 -17.46 -3.25
CA LEU A 87 6.54 -17.45 -1.82
C LEU A 87 6.19 -18.78 -1.13
N LYS A 88 5.04 -19.39 -1.45
CA LYS A 88 4.53 -20.59 -0.75
C LYS A 88 5.54 -21.75 -0.61
N PRO A 89 6.33 -22.12 -1.62
CA PRO A 89 7.35 -23.17 -1.47
C PRO A 89 8.41 -22.87 -0.41
N LEU A 90 8.73 -21.58 -0.16
CA LEU A 90 9.68 -21.20 0.88
C LEU A 90 9.13 -21.47 2.28
N PHE A 91 7.82 -21.24 2.50
CA PHE A 91 7.18 -21.54 3.78
C PHE A 91 7.30 -23.02 4.15
N GLU A 92 7.01 -23.91 3.20
CA GLU A 92 7.15 -25.35 3.40
C GLU A 92 8.61 -25.73 3.68
N LYS A 93 9.55 -25.25 2.86
CA LYS A 93 10.98 -25.58 2.97
C LYS A 93 11.58 -25.13 4.29
N TYR A 94 11.21 -23.95 4.78
CA TYR A 94 11.75 -23.36 6.01
C TYR A 94 10.87 -23.62 7.24
N ASN A 95 9.82 -24.45 7.11
CA ASN A 95 8.90 -24.81 8.19
C ASN A 95 8.26 -23.59 8.88
N VAL A 96 7.86 -22.60 8.08
CA VAL A 96 7.16 -21.40 8.53
C VAL A 96 5.68 -21.56 8.22
N ALA A 97 4.82 -21.21 9.17
CA ALA A 97 3.38 -21.24 8.95
C ALA A 97 2.96 -20.12 7.98
N VAL A 98 2.13 -20.47 6.98
CA VAL A 98 1.55 -19.47 6.09
C VAL A 98 0.45 -18.72 6.86
N PRO A 99 0.53 -17.37 6.98
CA PRO A 99 -0.52 -16.60 7.64
C PRO A 99 -1.84 -16.66 6.86
N GLU A 100 -2.95 -16.52 7.58
CA GLU A 100 -4.27 -16.35 6.98
C GLU A 100 -4.32 -15.02 6.20
N ASP A 101 -4.99 -15.02 5.05
CA ASP A 101 -5.21 -13.79 4.30
C ASP A 101 -6.33 -12.97 4.96
N ILE A 102 -5.91 -11.98 5.74
CA ILE A 102 -6.77 -10.99 6.41
C ILE A 102 -6.62 -9.59 5.80
N ALA A 103 -6.01 -9.47 4.62
CA ALA A 103 -5.62 -8.19 4.02
C ALA A 103 -6.77 -7.19 3.83
N MET A 104 -8.00 -7.67 3.64
CA MET A 104 -9.20 -6.82 3.53
C MET A 104 -9.42 -5.93 4.75
N GLN A 105 -8.90 -6.29 5.93
CA GLN A 105 -9.00 -5.48 7.15
C GLN A 105 -8.03 -4.27 7.14
N TYR A 106 -7.07 -4.26 6.22
CA TYR A 106 -5.93 -3.32 6.18
C TYR A 106 -5.98 -2.38 4.98
N ILE A 107 -6.99 -2.50 4.11
CA ILE A 107 -7.13 -1.64 2.93
C ILE A 107 -8.28 -0.64 3.09
N THR A 108 -8.07 0.53 2.49
CA THR A 108 -9.12 1.51 2.22
C THR A 108 -9.09 1.81 0.73
N VAL A 109 -10.25 1.76 0.08
CA VAL A 109 -10.40 2.05 -1.35
C VAL A 109 -10.52 3.57 -1.54
N PRO A 110 -9.59 4.23 -2.26
CA PRO A 110 -9.63 5.67 -2.46
C PRO A 110 -10.89 6.15 -3.19
N ASP A 111 -11.25 7.43 -3.08
CA ASP A 111 -12.47 7.98 -3.70
C ASP A 111 -12.33 8.39 -5.16
N SER A 112 -11.12 8.34 -5.70
CA SER A 112 -10.86 8.67 -7.10
C SER A 112 -9.86 7.72 -7.72
N LEU A 113 -9.94 7.57 -9.04
CA LEU A 113 -8.98 6.78 -9.79
C LEU A 113 -7.54 7.30 -9.63
N LEU A 114 -7.36 8.62 -9.56
CA LEU A 114 -6.04 9.20 -9.28
C LEU A 114 -5.56 8.84 -7.87
N GLY A 115 -6.47 8.85 -6.88
CA GLY A 115 -6.19 8.38 -5.52
C GLY A 115 -5.77 6.92 -5.48
N ALA A 116 -6.46 6.04 -6.22
CA ALA A 116 -6.09 4.63 -6.35
C ALA A 116 -4.71 4.43 -6.98
N MET A 117 -4.38 5.18 -8.04
CA MET A 117 -3.04 5.14 -8.63
C MET A 117 -1.97 5.60 -7.65
N LYS A 118 -2.23 6.64 -6.85
CA LYS A 118 -1.29 7.12 -5.82
C LYS A 118 -1.14 6.13 -4.67
N ALA A 119 -2.21 5.48 -4.25
CA ALA A 119 -2.15 4.41 -3.26
C ALA A 119 -1.34 3.21 -3.77
N GLY A 120 -1.44 2.87 -5.06
CA GLY A 120 -0.55 1.88 -5.70
C GLY A 120 0.92 2.30 -5.67
N ILE A 121 1.24 3.56 -6.01
CA ILE A 121 2.63 4.08 -5.92
C ILE A 121 3.19 3.91 -4.50
N GLU A 122 2.41 4.23 -3.48
CA GLU A 122 2.81 4.09 -2.08
C GLU A 122 3.01 2.62 -1.70
N GLY A 123 2.05 1.76 -2.04
CA GLY A 123 2.12 0.31 -1.80
C GLY A 123 3.38 -0.31 -2.41
N GLU A 124 3.63 -0.08 -3.70
CA GLU A 124 4.80 -0.64 -4.39
C GLU A 124 6.13 -0.07 -3.88
N SER A 125 6.14 1.19 -3.45
CA SER A 125 7.33 1.78 -2.82
C SER A 125 7.64 1.11 -1.48
N ASN A 126 6.62 0.83 -0.67
CA ASN A 126 6.77 0.16 0.61
C ASN A 126 7.17 -1.32 0.44
N ASN A 127 6.59 -2.02 -0.54
CA ASN A 127 6.97 -3.39 -0.91
C ASN A 127 8.45 -3.47 -1.33
N MET A 128 8.86 -2.60 -2.27
CA MET A 128 10.24 -2.53 -2.74
C MET A 128 11.20 -2.24 -1.57
N HIS A 129 10.84 -1.31 -0.69
CA HIS A 129 11.64 -0.94 0.48
C HIS A 129 11.81 -2.10 1.47
N MET A 130 10.74 -2.85 1.75
CA MET A 130 10.80 -4.05 2.58
C MET A 130 11.81 -5.05 2.03
N TYR A 131 11.73 -5.37 0.72
CA TYR A 131 12.69 -6.30 0.13
C TYR A 131 14.11 -5.74 0.10
N ASP A 132 14.30 -4.43 -0.14
CA ASP A 132 15.61 -3.79 -0.06
C ASP A 132 16.23 -3.94 1.35
N ILE A 133 15.42 -3.90 2.41
CA ILE A 133 15.88 -4.19 3.79
C ILE A 133 16.27 -5.66 3.94
N PHE A 134 15.41 -6.59 3.52
CA PHE A 134 15.69 -8.02 3.66
C PHE A 134 16.93 -8.45 2.87
N LEU A 135 17.12 -7.94 1.66
CA LEU A 135 18.21 -8.30 0.75
C LEU A 135 19.59 -7.82 1.21
N LYS A 136 19.67 -6.83 2.13
CA LYS A 136 20.92 -6.41 2.79
C LYS A 136 21.46 -7.49 3.74
N GLN A 137 20.62 -8.43 4.20
CA GLN A 137 21.04 -9.50 5.08
C GLN A 137 21.62 -10.70 4.31
N THR A 138 22.35 -11.55 5.01
CA THR A 138 22.69 -12.89 4.51
C THR A 138 21.43 -13.76 4.53
N LEU A 139 21.04 -14.25 3.35
CA LEU A 139 19.85 -15.07 3.13
C LEU A 139 20.26 -16.37 2.42
N PRO A 140 19.51 -17.46 2.61
CA PRO A 140 19.59 -18.61 1.71
C PRO A 140 19.37 -18.20 0.24
N ASP A 141 20.05 -18.88 -0.69
CA ASP A 141 20.08 -18.48 -2.10
C ASP A 141 18.70 -18.48 -2.78
N ASP A 142 17.82 -19.41 -2.40
CA ASP A 142 16.46 -19.49 -2.91
C ASP A 142 15.57 -18.36 -2.40
N VAL A 143 15.65 -18.03 -1.10
CA VAL A 143 14.97 -16.88 -0.51
C VAL A 143 15.45 -15.59 -1.16
N ARG A 144 16.76 -15.41 -1.30
CA ARG A 144 17.34 -14.25 -2.00
C ARG A 144 16.82 -14.15 -3.43
N SER A 145 16.75 -15.27 -4.14
CA SER A 145 16.29 -15.29 -5.53
C SER A 145 14.84 -14.85 -5.65
N VAL A 146 13.95 -15.40 -4.82
CA VAL A 146 12.52 -15.02 -4.80
C VAL A 146 12.36 -13.55 -4.39
N PHE A 147 13.00 -13.10 -3.31
CA PHE A 147 12.90 -11.72 -2.86
C PHE A 147 13.43 -10.72 -3.89
N THR A 148 14.49 -11.05 -4.62
CA THR A 148 14.99 -10.21 -5.70
C THR A 148 13.99 -10.12 -6.86
N VAL A 149 13.33 -11.22 -7.21
CA VAL A 149 12.28 -11.23 -8.24
C VAL A 149 11.12 -10.32 -7.84
N LEU A 150 10.60 -10.48 -6.62
CA LEU A 150 9.44 -9.71 -6.13
C LEU A 150 9.79 -8.22 -5.99
N ARG A 151 10.97 -7.88 -5.47
CA ARG A 151 11.49 -6.50 -5.42
C ARG A 151 11.52 -5.83 -6.79
N ASN A 152 12.00 -6.54 -7.81
CA ASN A 152 12.08 -6.00 -9.17
C ASN A 152 10.70 -5.88 -9.81
N ALA A 153 9.78 -6.80 -9.51
CA ALA A 153 8.39 -6.70 -9.93
C ALA A 153 7.72 -5.45 -9.34
N ALA A 154 7.91 -5.18 -8.04
CA ALA A 154 7.41 -3.98 -7.39
C ALA A 154 7.93 -2.68 -8.04
N GLU A 155 9.20 -2.62 -8.43
CA GLU A 155 9.73 -1.48 -9.19
C GLU A 155 9.02 -1.31 -10.56
N HIS A 156 8.73 -2.40 -11.26
CA HIS A 156 7.99 -2.35 -12.51
C HIS A 156 6.53 -1.90 -12.31
N HIS A 157 5.88 -2.37 -11.25
CA HIS A 157 4.52 -1.96 -10.85
C HIS A 157 4.48 -0.47 -10.49
N LEU A 158 5.43 -0.02 -9.67
CA LEU A 158 5.61 1.39 -9.29
C LEU A 158 5.68 2.29 -10.53
N HIS A 159 6.52 1.95 -11.49
CA HIS A 159 6.62 2.71 -12.74
C HIS A 159 5.31 2.69 -13.54
N ALA A 160 4.56 1.57 -13.52
CA ALA A 160 3.26 1.50 -14.17
C ALA A 160 2.23 2.43 -13.50
N PHE A 161 2.18 2.48 -12.17
CA PHE A 161 1.30 3.41 -11.47
C PHE A 161 1.69 4.87 -11.69
N GLN A 162 2.98 5.22 -11.57
CA GLN A 162 3.48 6.58 -11.81
C GLN A 162 3.12 7.09 -13.20
N ARG A 163 3.29 6.26 -14.25
CA ARG A 163 2.90 6.64 -15.62
C ARG A 163 1.40 6.90 -15.75
N ASN A 164 0.55 6.12 -15.09
CA ASN A 164 -0.90 6.30 -15.19
C ASN A 164 -1.40 7.47 -14.33
N ALA A 165 -0.83 7.68 -13.14
CA ALA A 165 -1.09 8.86 -12.32
C ALA A 165 -0.76 10.15 -13.08
N GLY A 166 0.41 10.24 -13.70
CA GLY A 166 0.82 11.41 -14.49
C GLY A 166 -0.11 11.70 -15.67
N ARG A 167 -0.63 10.67 -16.34
CA ARG A 167 -1.64 10.83 -17.42
C ARG A 167 -2.94 11.42 -16.89
N LEU A 168 -3.41 10.96 -15.73
CA LEU A 168 -4.62 11.47 -15.10
C LEU A 168 -4.44 12.93 -14.69
N GLU A 169 -3.33 13.29 -14.04
CA GLU A 169 -3.02 14.67 -13.64
C GLU A 169 -2.93 15.63 -14.83
N GLY A 170 -2.32 15.19 -15.94
CA GLY A 170 -2.29 15.96 -17.20
C GLY A 170 -3.67 16.17 -17.81
N SER A 171 -4.54 15.15 -17.76
CA SER A 171 -5.94 15.25 -18.24
C SER A 171 -6.78 16.24 -17.42
N PHE A 172 -6.55 16.35 -16.11
CA PHE A 172 -7.24 17.34 -15.27
C PHE A 172 -6.76 18.76 -15.56
N SER A 173 -5.45 18.96 -15.75
CA SER A 173 -4.90 20.29 -16.08
C SER A 173 -5.36 20.82 -17.44
N GLY A 174 -5.60 19.94 -18.43
CA GLY A 174 -6.11 20.32 -19.75
C GLY A 174 -7.58 20.75 -19.76
N ARG A 175 -8.42 20.19 -18.87
CA ARG A 175 -9.85 20.53 -18.78
C ARG A 175 -10.14 21.88 -18.14
N ASN A 176 -9.26 22.37 -17.26
CA ASN A 176 -9.40 23.70 -16.64
C ASN A 176 -8.85 24.85 -17.51
N ARG A 177 -8.37 24.56 -18.72
CA ARG A 177 -7.81 25.56 -19.66
C ARG A 177 -8.70 25.82 -20.88
N GLN A 178 -9.94 25.34 -20.89
CA GLN A 178 -10.93 25.60 -21.93
C GLN A 178 -12.07 26.46 -21.40
#